data_AF-A0A955XCG2-F1
#
_entry.id   AF-A0A955XCG2-F1
#
_cell.length_a   1.000
_cell.length_b   1.000
_cell.length_c   1.000
_cell.angle_alpha   90.00
_cell.angle_beta   90.00
_cell.angle_gamma   90.00
#
_symmetry.space_group_name_H-M   'P 1'
#
loop_
_entity.id
_entity.type
_entity.pdbx_description
1 polymer ?
#
loop_
_entity_poly.entity_id
_entity_poly.type
_entity_poly.pdbx_seq_one_letter_code
_entity_poly.pdbx_strand_id
1 'polypeptide(L)'
;MRRLGPGLAAAALAVMACAPVTFVDPDAAAKAALRVDSVEQLVVRDDPRLYLHVRFATRTATAGTELVALTADGTYQLPWSEAARSACGETTTCVSFVLGPGVRPPEVVALLAPALGHRQEVTVTRRLLEGYLLEAEARDLNHAVQVNLHDPIRRYYAETNTGTVAATLPFTRRFEAHVSPGACGAAPDPADPAWTRLKGLPAALDAEFSPAPDPVACVWVRPERPLRGAPLGARSVGARAEVERFRHVYTPPLEEAPLVFLPIFDLEIPNAARCEEAEGLVQSAIVDAAARISEATGAPVLALEPLEIAEVDQVACRQANERDFDPDVLVARADAAIQAAFGDQRVRILWIYVQNLDLYLPEPLLNSLRQLRSIVRNTTAHGDFMFAISPERVQDQLEPDRQLLWLASEEPLFRASIRSTLTAMWPFTTLQHARTTVVHMTSEGEAARFEAYRSCVTSDPVELLGTPVGRQGARRPDEGGPSYTVALPDQWLVPSGELVRPTVVVEWEACRAYCDRPAPGQDPRLPWTESPGC
;
A
#
# COMPACT_ATOMS: atom_id res chain seq x y z
N MET A 1 -25.99 -19.17 122.64
CA MET A 1 -26.46 -20.56 122.65
C MET A 1 -26.44 -21.10 121.22
N ARG A 2 -25.44 -21.92 120.90
CA ARG A 2 -25.26 -22.64 119.62
C ARG A 2 -25.84 -24.05 119.77
N ARG A 3 -26.63 -24.52 118.79
CA ARG A 3 -26.93 -25.93 118.50
C ARG A 3 -26.37 -26.19 117.09
N LEU A 4 -25.39 -27.08 116.88
CA LEU A 4 -25.47 -28.55 116.74
C LEU A 4 -26.60 -28.96 115.77
N GLY A 5 -26.38 -29.67 114.65
CA GLY A 5 -25.19 -30.39 114.19
C GLY A 5 -25.34 -30.83 112.70
N PRO A 6 -25.11 -32.11 112.35
CA PRO A 6 -23.88 -32.53 111.66
C PRO A 6 -24.10 -33.45 110.44
N GLY A 7 -22.99 -33.79 109.77
CA GLY A 7 -22.83 -34.97 108.89
C GLY A 7 -23.14 -34.74 107.41
N LEU A 8 -22.63 -35.51 106.46
CA LEU A 8 -21.75 -36.67 106.49
C LEU A 8 -21.41 -36.99 105.01
N ALA A 9 -20.29 -37.66 104.79
CA ALA A 9 -20.01 -38.59 103.69
C ALA A 9 -19.84 -38.08 102.25
N ALA A 10 -18.63 -38.34 101.77
CA ALA A 10 -18.21 -38.35 100.39
C ALA A 10 -18.89 -39.46 99.57
N ALA A 11 -19.15 -39.17 98.29
CA ALA A 11 -19.29 -40.17 97.24
C ALA A 11 -18.67 -39.60 95.95
N ALA A 12 -17.53 -40.14 95.56
CA ALA A 12 -16.91 -39.90 94.26
C ALA A 12 -17.71 -40.68 93.20
N LEU A 13 -18.46 -39.96 92.36
CA LEU A 13 -19.07 -40.51 91.15
C LEU A 13 -18.19 -40.17 89.95
N ALA A 14 -17.66 -41.21 89.31
CA ALA A 14 -17.01 -41.14 88.01
C ALA A 14 -18.02 -40.67 86.96
N VAL A 15 -17.81 -39.47 86.41
CA VAL A 15 -18.48 -38.98 85.22
C VAL A 15 -17.88 -39.72 84.04
N MET A 16 -18.54 -40.79 83.56
CA MET A 16 -18.31 -41.28 82.20
C MET A 16 -18.73 -40.17 81.25
N ALA A 17 -17.75 -39.48 80.67
CA ALA A 17 -17.98 -38.53 79.60
C ALA A 17 -18.65 -39.28 78.44
N CYS A 18 -19.92 -38.97 78.15
CA CYS A 18 -20.54 -39.32 76.89
C CYS A 18 -19.67 -38.73 75.78
N ALA A 19 -18.89 -39.59 75.10
CA ALA A 19 -18.19 -39.17 73.90
C ALA A 19 -19.24 -38.58 72.93
N PRO A 20 -18.99 -37.40 72.35
CA PRO A 20 -19.94 -36.79 71.44
C PRO A 20 -20.22 -37.77 70.29
N VAL A 21 -21.49 -38.16 70.14
CA VAL A 21 -21.94 -38.91 68.97
C VAL A 21 -21.88 -37.94 67.79
N THR A 22 -20.77 -37.95 67.06
CA THR A 22 -20.65 -37.24 65.79
C THR A 22 -21.52 -37.94 64.76
N PHE A 23 -22.67 -37.35 64.43
CA PHE A 23 -23.42 -37.75 63.25
C PHE A 23 -22.59 -37.35 62.03
N VAL A 24 -21.97 -38.36 61.40
CA VAL A 24 -21.30 -38.17 60.11
C VAL A 24 -22.39 -38.14 59.06
N ASP A 25 -22.69 -36.95 58.55
CA ASP A 25 -23.50 -36.79 57.34
C ASP A 25 -22.68 -37.34 56.17
N PRO A 26 -23.05 -38.50 55.58
CA PRO A 26 -22.28 -39.12 54.51
C PRO A 26 -22.17 -38.22 53.28
N ASP A 27 -23.07 -37.24 53.16
CA ASP A 27 -23.13 -36.30 52.04
C ASP A 27 -22.47 -34.94 52.35
N ALA A 28 -21.88 -34.75 53.54
CA ALA A 28 -21.32 -33.46 53.97
C ALA A 28 -20.31 -32.89 52.96
N ALA A 29 -19.45 -33.73 52.40
CA ALA A 29 -18.46 -33.32 51.39
C ALA A 29 -19.14 -32.91 50.07
N ALA A 30 -20.19 -33.62 49.65
CA ALA A 30 -20.97 -33.28 48.47
C ALA A 30 -21.74 -31.96 48.65
N LYS A 31 -22.39 -31.78 49.81
CA LYS A 31 -23.08 -30.54 50.19
C LYS A 31 -22.13 -29.35 50.27
N ALA A 32 -20.92 -29.54 50.83
CA ALA A 32 -19.89 -28.52 50.89
C ALA A 32 -19.35 -28.12 49.50
N ALA A 33 -19.30 -29.06 48.56
CA ALA A 33 -18.91 -28.81 47.17
C ALA A 33 -20.01 -28.09 46.37
N LEU A 34 -21.28 -28.25 46.74
CA LEU A 34 -22.44 -27.57 46.15
C LEU A 34 -22.64 -26.18 46.77
N ARG A 35 -21.72 -25.27 46.45
CA ARG A 35 -21.73 -23.90 46.95
C ARG A 35 -21.78 -22.89 45.80
N VAL A 36 -22.76 -21.98 45.87
CA VAL A 36 -22.79 -20.71 45.15
C VAL A 36 -22.01 -19.69 45.98
N ASP A 37 -20.99 -19.10 45.37
CA ASP A 37 -20.14 -18.08 46.00
C ASP A 37 -20.76 -16.69 45.88
N SER A 38 -21.29 -16.38 44.71
CA SER A 38 -21.92 -15.08 44.44
C SER A 38 -22.97 -15.16 43.34
N VAL A 39 -23.92 -14.24 43.41
CA VAL A 39 -24.95 -14.02 42.40
C VAL A 39 -24.96 -12.54 42.09
N GLU A 40 -24.67 -12.18 40.84
CA GLU A 40 -24.73 -10.81 40.35
C GLU A 40 -25.86 -10.65 39.32
N GLN A 41 -26.66 -9.61 39.47
CA GLN A 41 -27.60 -9.15 38.47
C GLN A 41 -27.00 -7.94 37.76
N LEU A 42 -26.83 -8.04 36.44
CA LEU A 42 -26.41 -6.92 35.61
C LEU A 42 -27.65 -6.28 34.99
N VAL A 43 -27.85 -4.99 35.27
CA VAL A 43 -28.94 -4.18 34.71
C VAL A 43 -28.32 -3.27 33.66
N VAL A 44 -28.58 -3.55 32.38
CA VAL A 44 -28.08 -2.73 31.27
C VAL A 44 -29.10 -1.64 30.97
N ARG A 45 -28.67 -0.38 30.91
CA ARG A 45 -29.57 0.73 30.55
C ARG A 45 -30.18 0.48 29.16
N ASP A 46 -31.48 0.74 29.03
CA ASP A 46 -32.27 0.57 27.80
C ASP A 46 -32.39 -0.86 27.27
N ASP A 47 -31.94 -1.86 28.04
CA ASP A 47 -32.21 -3.27 27.77
C ASP A 47 -33.17 -3.84 28.82
N PRO A 48 -34.41 -4.20 28.44
CA PRO A 48 -35.40 -4.70 29.40
C PRO A 48 -35.13 -6.13 29.88
N ARG A 49 -34.08 -6.80 29.38
CA ARG A 49 -33.71 -8.16 29.78
C ARG A 49 -32.98 -8.17 31.11
N LEU A 50 -33.10 -9.29 31.81
CA LEU A 50 -32.42 -9.51 33.07
C LEU A 50 -31.21 -10.42 32.87
N TYR A 51 -30.03 -9.96 33.25
CA TYR A 51 -28.80 -10.74 33.19
C TYR A 51 -28.41 -11.19 34.59
N LEU A 52 -28.33 -12.51 34.80
CA LEU A 52 -27.84 -13.09 36.05
C LEU A 52 -26.53 -13.83 35.80
N HIS A 53 -25.57 -13.62 36.67
CA HIS A 53 -24.29 -14.32 36.69
C HIS A 53 -24.13 -15.01 38.05
N VAL A 54 -24.03 -16.33 38.04
CA VAL A 54 -23.94 -17.16 39.23
C VAL A 54 -22.57 -17.84 39.24
N ARG A 55 -21.80 -17.63 40.29
CA ARG A 55 -20.48 -18.24 40.47
C ARG A 55 -20.58 -19.40 41.45
N PHE A 56 -20.14 -20.58 41.02
CA PHE A 56 -20.06 -21.79 41.82
C PHE A 56 -18.63 -22.05 42.28
N ALA A 57 -18.46 -22.52 43.51
CA ALA A 57 -17.17 -22.82 44.11
C ALA A 57 -16.43 -23.99 43.43
N THR A 58 -17.17 -24.89 42.78
CA THR A 58 -16.65 -26.13 42.18
C THR A 58 -17.10 -26.32 40.73
N ARG A 59 -16.30 -27.04 39.92
CA ARG A 59 -16.61 -27.28 38.49
C ARG A 59 -17.71 -28.30 38.25
N THR A 60 -17.90 -29.21 39.20
CA THR A 60 -18.77 -30.40 39.09
C THR A 60 -20.20 -30.15 39.58
N ALA A 61 -20.47 -29.01 40.22
CA ALA A 61 -21.70 -28.72 40.97
C ALA A 61 -22.99 -28.50 40.16
N THR A 62 -23.09 -28.92 38.90
CA THR A 62 -24.26 -28.60 38.05
C THR A 62 -25.15 -29.78 37.66
N ALA A 63 -24.74 -31.01 37.94
CA ALA A 63 -25.53 -32.20 37.62
C ALA A 63 -26.50 -32.51 38.78
N GLY A 64 -27.81 -32.58 38.49
CA GLY A 64 -28.84 -32.90 39.49
C GLY A 64 -29.20 -31.75 40.45
N THR A 65 -28.75 -30.53 40.16
CA THR A 65 -29.08 -29.32 40.93
C THR A 65 -30.05 -28.42 40.18
N GLU A 66 -30.91 -27.72 40.92
CA GLU A 66 -31.83 -26.71 40.40
C GLU A 66 -31.44 -25.34 40.93
N LEU A 67 -31.60 -24.30 40.11
CA LEU A 67 -31.51 -22.91 40.57
C LEU A 67 -32.90 -22.31 40.53
N VAL A 68 -33.32 -21.75 41.66
CA VAL A 68 -34.62 -21.09 41.82
C VAL A 68 -34.38 -19.64 42.19
N ALA A 69 -34.97 -18.74 41.42
CA ALA A 69 -35.01 -17.32 41.70
C ALA A 69 -36.19 -17.03 42.66
N LEU A 70 -35.89 -16.39 43.79
CA LEU A 70 -36.87 -15.93 44.78
C LEU A 70 -37.10 -14.43 44.59
N THR A 71 -38.36 -14.06 44.39
CA THR A 71 -38.84 -12.68 44.26
C THR A 71 -39.86 -12.38 45.36
N ALA A 72 -40.19 -11.11 45.56
CA ALA A 72 -41.21 -10.70 46.51
C ALA A 72 -42.58 -11.37 46.28
N ASP A 73 -42.90 -11.74 45.04
CA ASP A 73 -44.22 -12.24 44.63
C ASP A 73 -44.25 -13.74 44.35
N GLY A 74 -43.12 -14.44 44.51
CA GLY A 74 -43.05 -15.88 44.27
C GLY A 74 -41.69 -16.37 43.80
N THR A 75 -41.67 -17.62 43.32
CA THR A 75 -40.46 -18.35 42.96
C THR A 75 -40.54 -18.85 41.52
N TYR A 76 -39.45 -18.75 40.75
CA TYR A 76 -39.38 -19.36 39.42
C TYR A 76 -38.05 -20.08 39.21
N GLN A 77 -38.09 -21.17 38.42
CA GLN A 77 -36.91 -21.95 38.10
C GLN A 77 -36.09 -21.24 37.01
N LEU A 78 -34.78 -21.15 37.19
CA LEU A 78 -33.88 -20.64 36.16
C LEU A 78 -33.67 -21.69 35.06
N PRO A 79 -33.75 -21.31 33.77
CA PRO A 79 -33.70 -22.26 32.66
C PRO A 79 -32.26 -22.77 32.43
N TRP A 80 -31.89 -23.84 33.12
CA TRP A 80 -30.55 -24.43 33.07
C TRP A 80 -30.09 -24.87 31.67
N SER A 81 -31.02 -25.19 30.77
CA SER A 81 -30.76 -25.54 29.37
C SER A 81 -30.38 -24.34 28.51
N GLU A 82 -30.76 -23.14 28.92
CA GLU A 82 -30.46 -21.89 28.21
C GLU A 82 -29.27 -21.13 28.82
N ALA A 83 -28.77 -21.62 29.96
CA ALA A 83 -27.66 -21.00 30.66
C ALA A 83 -26.33 -21.22 29.93
N ALA A 84 -25.56 -20.15 29.75
CA ALA A 84 -24.19 -20.24 29.30
C ALA A 84 -23.29 -20.62 30.49
N ARG A 85 -22.50 -21.69 30.31
CA ARG A 85 -21.59 -22.22 31.34
C ARG A 85 -20.16 -22.04 30.89
N SER A 86 -19.31 -21.50 31.76
CA SER A 86 -17.88 -21.34 31.50
C SER A 86 -17.06 -21.53 32.77
N ALA A 87 -15.80 -21.89 32.61
CA ALA A 87 -14.85 -21.82 33.72
C ALA A 87 -14.51 -20.34 33.96
N CYS A 88 -14.60 -19.89 35.22
CA CYS A 88 -14.27 -18.52 35.62
C CYS A 88 -13.19 -18.47 36.73
N GLY A 89 -12.48 -19.58 36.89
CA GLY A 89 -11.38 -19.75 37.82
C GLY A 89 -10.84 -21.19 37.73
N GLU A 90 -9.80 -21.49 38.51
CA GLU A 90 -9.18 -22.81 38.53
C GLU A 90 -10.17 -23.90 38.98
N THR A 91 -10.98 -23.60 39.99
CA THR A 91 -11.97 -24.53 40.55
C THR A 91 -13.41 -24.10 40.35
N THR A 92 -13.66 -22.87 39.87
CA THR A 92 -15.00 -22.29 39.83
C THR A 92 -15.66 -22.38 38.45
N THR A 93 -16.96 -22.68 38.45
CA THR A 93 -17.81 -22.60 37.25
C THR A 93 -18.73 -21.39 37.37
N CYS A 94 -18.85 -20.64 36.28
CA CYS A 94 -19.81 -19.57 36.17
C CYS A 94 -20.95 -19.97 35.25
N VAL A 95 -22.16 -19.61 35.66
CA VAL A 95 -23.41 -19.91 34.95
C VAL A 95 -24.15 -18.61 34.77
N SER A 96 -24.51 -18.32 33.53
CA SER A 96 -25.05 -17.02 33.15
C SER A 96 -26.36 -17.17 32.42
N PHE A 97 -27.32 -16.35 32.81
CA PHE A 97 -28.69 -16.38 32.33
C PHE A 97 -29.04 -15.05 31.67
N VAL A 98 -29.67 -15.11 30.49
CA VAL A 98 -30.34 -13.97 29.87
C VAL A 98 -31.83 -14.27 29.92
N LEU A 99 -32.54 -13.60 30.82
CA LEU A 99 -33.98 -13.77 30.96
C LEU A 99 -34.70 -12.68 30.16
N GLY A 100 -35.80 -13.07 29.51
CA GLY A 100 -36.59 -12.18 28.67
C GLY A 100 -37.19 -10.97 29.41
N PRO A 101 -37.71 -9.98 28.68
CA PRO A 101 -38.37 -8.83 29.28
C PRO A 101 -39.58 -9.25 30.13
N GLY A 102 -39.85 -8.51 31.20
CA GLY A 102 -40.97 -8.75 32.11
C GLY A 102 -40.70 -9.79 33.21
N VAL A 103 -39.56 -10.49 33.18
CA VAL A 103 -39.13 -11.34 34.28
C VAL A 103 -38.73 -10.47 35.47
N ARG A 104 -39.35 -10.69 36.63
CA ARG A 104 -39.05 -9.92 37.85
C ARG A 104 -37.64 -10.23 38.36
N PRO A 105 -36.88 -9.19 38.78
CA PRO A 105 -35.53 -9.38 39.29
C PRO A 105 -35.56 -10.13 40.62
N PRO A 106 -34.78 -11.22 40.79
CA PRO A 106 -34.68 -11.90 42.07
C PRO A 106 -33.99 -11.04 43.12
N GLU A 107 -34.37 -11.27 44.38
CA GLU A 107 -33.64 -10.75 45.55
C GLU A 107 -32.66 -11.81 46.07
N VAL A 108 -33.04 -13.08 45.93
CA VAL A 108 -32.25 -14.24 46.34
C VAL A 108 -32.31 -15.31 45.25
N VAL A 109 -31.20 -16.00 45.01
CA VAL A 109 -31.17 -17.23 44.21
C VAL A 109 -30.83 -18.41 45.13
N ALA A 110 -31.65 -19.44 45.06
CA ALA A 110 -31.48 -20.68 45.81
C ALA A 110 -30.93 -21.79 44.91
N LEU A 111 -29.83 -22.42 45.33
CA LEU A 111 -29.35 -23.69 44.80
C LEU A 111 -30.01 -24.83 45.56
N LEU A 112 -30.76 -25.67 44.86
CA LEU A 112 -31.43 -26.86 45.41
C LEU A 112 -30.76 -28.12 44.87
N ALA A 113 -30.46 -29.07 45.76
CA ALA A 113 -30.08 -30.44 45.38
C ALA A 113 -30.99 -31.42 46.11
N PRO A 114 -32.18 -31.73 45.55
CA PRO A 114 -33.20 -32.52 46.23
C PRO A 114 -32.72 -33.89 46.67
N ALA A 115 -31.88 -34.55 45.86
CA ALA A 115 -31.32 -35.87 46.15
C ALA A 115 -30.41 -35.89 47.40
N LEU A 116 -29.86 -34.73 47.79
CA LEU A 116 -29.00 -34.57 48.96
C LEU A 116 -29.71 -33.85 50.12
N GLY A 117 -30.97 -33.41 49.92
CA GLY A 117 -31.65 -32.53 50.87
C GLY A 117 -30.92 -31.20 51.13
N HIS A 118 -30.21 -30.67 50.12
CA HIS A 118 -29.41 -29.45 50.24
C HIS A 118 -30.13 -28.23 49.66
N ARG A 119 -30.08 -27.12 50.38
CA ARG A 119 -30.56 -25.80 49.94
C ARG A 119 -29.57 -24.73 50.39
N GLN A 120 -29.09 -23.93 49.46
CA GLN A 120 -28.28 -22.75 49.75
C GLN A 120 -28.90 -21.53 49.09
N GLU A 121 -29.06 -20.46 49.85
CA GLU A 121 -29.56 -19.18 49.37
C GLU A 121 -28.45 -18.14 49.30
N VAL A 122 -28.42 -17.36 48.23
CA VAL A 122 -27.46 -16.29 48.01
C VAL A 122 -28.18 -15.03 47.56
N THR A 123 -27.95 -13.93 48.27
CA THR A 123 -28.49 -12.61 47.92
C THR A 123 -27.91 -12.11 46.61
N VAL A 124 -28.77 -11.57 45.76
CA VAL A 124 -28.38 -11.04 44.44
C VAL A 124 -27.79 -9.64 44.59
N THR A 125 -26.55 -9.47 44.14
CA THR A 125 -25.89 -8.15 44.06
C THR A 125 -26.24 -7.49 42.74
N ARG A 126 -26.83 -6.29 42.76
CA ARG A 126 -27.21 -5.56 41.55
C ARG A 126 -26.09 -4.64 41.08
N ARG A 127 -25.80 -4.67 39.78
CA ARG A 127 -24.86 -3.80 39.10
C ARG A 127 -25.57 -3.10 37.96
N LEU A 128 -25.63 -1.77 38.00
CA LEU A 128 -26.12 -0.95 36.90
C LEU A 128 -24.98 -0.73 35.92
N LEU A 129 -25.20 -1.05 34.65
CA LEU A 129 -24.27 -0.86 33.56
C LEU A 129 -24.83 0.19 32.58
N GLU A 130 -23.92 0.89 31.92
CA GLU A 130 -24.27 1.78 30.81
C GLU A 130 -24.96 1.00 29.67
N GLY A 131 -25.67 1.74 28.81
CA GLY A 131 -26.34 1.15 27.65
C GLY A 131 -25.36 0.68 26.58
N TYR A 132 -25.89 0.03 25.56
CA TYR A 132 -25.11 -0.32 24.37
C TYR A 132 -24.68 0.95 23.63
N LEU A 133 -23.41 1.03 23.22
CA LEU A 133 -22.93 2.09 22.36
C LEU A 133 -22.79 1.55 20.93
N LEU A 134 -23.62 2.07 20.03
CA LEU A 134 -23.62 1.75 18.61
C LEU A 134 -22.72 2.74 17.85
N GLU A 135 -21.65 2.21 17.27
CA GLU A 135 -20.81 2.89 16.30
C GLU A 135 -21.08 2.31 14.92
N ALA A 136 -21.14 3.18 13.92
CA ALA A 136 -21.32 2.76 12.54
C ALA A 136 -20.63 3.74 11.61
N GLU A 137 -20.03 3.22 10.54
CA GLU A 137 -19.34 4.03 9.52
C GLU A 137 -19.51 3.44 8.12
N ALA A 138 -19.55 4.30 7.10
CA ALA A 138 -19.63 3.84 5.71
C ALA A 138 -18.32 3.15 5.29
N ARG A 139 -18.45 2.12 4.45
CA ARG A 139 -17.37 1.33 3.85
C ARG A 139 -17.67 1.08 2.37
N ASP A 140 -16.68 0.53 1.67
CA ASP A 140 -16.81 0.02 0.31
C ASP A 140 -17.45 1.04 -0.65
N LEU A 141 -16.89 2.26 -0.69
CA LEU A 141 -17.38 3.38 -1.51
C LEU A 141 -18.88 3.68 -1.26
N ASN A 142 -19.29 3.69 0.01
CA ASN A 142 -20.68 3.93 0.43
C ASN A 142 -21.68 2.86 -0.05
N HIS A 143 -21.23 1.63 -0.33
CA HIS A 143 -22.12 0.48 -0.59
C HIS A 143 -22.34 -0.41 0.65
N ALA A 144 -21.62 -0.14 1.74
CA ALA A 144 -21.76 -0.87 2.98
C ALA A 144 -21.63 0.03 4.21
N VAL A 145 -22.12 -0.45 5.35
CA VAL A 145 -21.87 0.13 6.66
C VAL A 145 -21.22 -0.91 7.56
N GLN A 146 -20.10 -0.55 8.17
CA GLN A 146 -19.50 -1.32 9.24
C GLN A 146 -20.12 -0.92 10.57
N VAL A 147 -20.66 -1.89 11.28
CA VAL A 147 -21.33 -1.72 12.57
C VAL A 147 -20.47 -2.33 13.67
N ASN A 148 -20.22 -1.54 14.71
CA ASN A 148 -19.58 -1.98 15.94
C ASN A 148 -20.51 -1.68 17.12
N LEU A 149 -20.83 -2.72 17.90
CA LEU A 149 -21.67 -2.60 19.08
C LEU A 149 -20.83 -2.85 20.31
N HIS A 150 -20.60 -1.80 21.08
CA HIS A 150 -19.90 -1.88 22.35
C HIS A 150 -20.84 -2.44 23.41
N ASP A 151 -20.54 -3.65 23.83
CA ASP A 151 -21.34 -4.40 24.79
C ASP A 151 -20.93 -4.05 26.24
N PRO A 152 -21.82 -3.44 27.04
CA PRO A 152 -21.49 -2.94 28.37
C PRO A 152 -21.15 -4.06 29.36
N ILE A 153 -21.72 -5.26 29.17
CA ILE A 153 -21.41 -6.42 30.00
C ILE A 153 -20.02 -6.95 29.67
N ARG A 154 -19.63 -6.95 28.38
CA ARG A 154 -18.26 -7.30 27.97
C ARG A 154 -17.24 -6.34 28.56
N ARG A 155 -17.54 -5.04 28.55
CA ARG A 155 -16.67 -4.00 29.14
C ARG A 155 -16.50 -4.20 30.64
N TYR A 156 -17.59 -4.39 31.38
CA TYR A 156 -17.58 -4.64 32.82
C TYR A 156 -16.66 -5.81 33.20
N TYR A 157 -16.77 -6.94 32.50
CA TYR A 157 -15.90 -8.10 32.77
C TYR A 157 -14.46 -7.95 32.27
N ALA A 158 -14.22 -7.13 31.25
CA ALA A 158 -12.85 -6.83 30.81
C ALA A 158 -12.10 -5.97 31.83
N GLU A 159 -12.78 -5.02 32.47
CA GLU A 159 -12.20 -4.14 33.49
C GLU A 159 -12.01 -4.83 34.85
N THR A 160 -12.91 -5.76 35.20
CA THR A 160 -12.89 -6.43 36.51
C THR A 160 -12.00 -7.68 36.54
N ASN A 161 -11.75 -8.33 35.40
CA ASN A 161 -10.88 -9.50 35.31
C ASN A 161 -9.46 -9.10 34.87
N THR A 162 -8.63 -8.70 35.82
CA THR A 162 -7.19 -8.44 35.59
C THR A 162 -6.34 -9.72 35.55
N GLY A 163 -6.96 -10.91 35.66
CA GLY A 163 -6.30 -12.22 35.58
C GLY A 163 -6.45 -12.90 34.22
N THR A 164 -5.57 -13.86 33.93
CA THR A 164 -5.39 -14.62 32.67
C THR A 164 -6.60 -15.42 32.15
N VAL A 165 -7.79 -15.26 32.73
CA VAL A 165 -9.05 -15.88 32.24
C VAL A 165 -9.71 -14.98 31.20
N ALA A 166 -8.96 -14.62 30.16
CA ALA A 166 -9.52 -14.05 28.95
C ALA A 166 -9.99 -15.21 28.05
N ALA A 167 -11.31 -15.36 27.83
CA ALA A 167 -11.85 -15.68 26.49
C ALA A 167 -13.37 -15.97 26.45
N THR A 168 -13.99 -16.52 27.49
CA THR A 168 -15.39 -16.98 27.36
C THR A 168 -16.36 -15.99 27.98
N LEU A 169 -16.90 -15.09 27.14
CA LEU A 169 -17.94 -14.16 27.55
C LEU A 169 -19.13 -14.93 28.14
N PRO A 170 -19.57 -14.60 29.37
CA PRO A 170 -20.60 -15.36 30.04
C PRO A 170 -21.97 -15.29 29.35
N PHE A 171 -22.20 -14.31 28.48
CA PHE A 171 -23.50 -14.09 27.85
C PHE A 171 -23.36 -14.17 26.33
N THR A 172 -23.67 -15.32 25.73
CA THR A 172 -23.78 -15.45 24.28
C THR A 172 -24.96 -14.62 23.80
N ARG A 173 -24.68 -13.45 23.24
CA ARG A 173 -25.66 -12.57 22.63
C ARG A 173 -25.51 -12.61 21.12
N ARG A 174 -26.65 -12.66 20.44
CA ARG A 174 -26.76 -12.48 19.00
C ARG A 174 -27.58 -11.25 18.74
N PHE A 175 -27.20 -10.53 17.71
CA PHE A 175 -27.82 -9.28 17.31
C PHE A 175 -28.26 -9.37 15.86
N GLU A 176 -29.28 -8.58 15.55
CA GLU A 176 -29.73 -8.33 14.20
C GLU A 176 -29.59 -6.84 13.93
N ALA A 177 -29.33 -6.47 12.68
CA ALA A 177 -29.31 -5.08 12.26
C ALA A 177 -30.24 -4.86 11.08
N HIS A 178 -30.76 -3.65 10.98
CA HIS A 178 -31.59 -3.20 9.88
C HIS A 178 -30.96 -1.92 9.31
N VAL A 179 -30.74 -1.89 8.00
CA VAL A 179 -30.15 -0.75 7.30
C VAL A 179 -31.17 -0.18 6.33
N SER A 180 -31.35 1.14 6.32
CA SER A 180 -32.25 1.83 5.39
C SER A 180 -31.64 3.14 4.90
N PRO A 181 -31.93 3.58 3.66
CA PRO A 181 -31.49 4.88 3.18
C PRO A 181 -32.12 6.02 3.99
N GLY A 182 -31.35 7.09 4.21
CA GLY A 182 -31.76 8.29 4.94
C GLY A 182 -31.36 8.33 6.41
N ALA A 183 -31.64 9.45 7.07
CA ALA A 183 -31.40 9.62 8.50
C ALA A 183 -32.34 8.73 9.35
N CYS A 184 -31.93 8.44 10.58
CA CYS A 184 -32.72 7.61 11.48
C CYS A 184 -33.99 8.33 11.93
N GLY A 185 -35.13 7.71 11.69
CA GLY A 185 -36.45 8.18 12.09
C GLY A 185 -37.11 7.25 13.10
N ALA A 186 -38.33 6.81 12.81
CA ALA A 186 -39.02 5.80 13.61
C ALA A 186 -38.30 4.44 13.52
N ALA A 187 -38.36 3.66 14.61
CA ALA A 187 -37.84 2.30 14.64
C ALA A 187 -38.52 1.44 13.56
N PRO A 188 -37.76 0.59 12.82
CA PRO A 188 -38.33 -0.36 11.89
C PRO A 188 -39.30 -1.31 12.60
N ASP A 189 -40.31 -1.80 11.88
CA ASP A 189 -41.20 -2.82 12.41
C ASP A 189 -40.36 -4.03 12.88
N PRO A 190 -40.54 -4.51 14.12
CA PRO A 190 -39.86 -5.71 14.57
C PRO A 190 -40.13 -6.95 13.72
N ALA A 191 -41.22 -6.99 12.96
CA ALA A 191 -41.56 -8.07 12.04
C ALA A 191 -40.97 -7.90 10.62
N ASP A 192 -40.26 -6.81 10.32
CA ASP A 192 -39.67 -6.56 9.01
C ASP A 192 -38.69 -7.68 8.59
N PRO A 193 -38.78 -8.24 7.37
CA PRO A 193 -37.83 -9.24 6.90
C PRO A 193 -36.42 -8.70 6.63
N ALA A 194 -36.20 -7.39 6.56
CA ALA A 194 -34.90 -6.78 6.29
C ALA A 194 -33.91 -6.81 7.47
N TRP A 195 -34.35 -7.29 8.65
CA TRP A 195 -33.44 -7.55 9.77
C TRP A 195 -32.44 -8.66 9.43
N THR A 196 -31.16 -8.31 9.40
CA THR A 196 -30.05 -9.20 9.07
C THR A 196 -29.30 -9.63 10.33
N ARG A 197 -29.13 -10.95 10.53
CA ARG A 197 -28.36 -11.46 11.67
C ARG A 197 -26.87 -11.10 11.56
N LEU A 198 -26.32 -10.50 12.60
CA LEU A 198 -24.89 -10.20 12.71
C LEU A 198 -24.09 -11.48 13.01
N LYS A 199 -23.16 -11.83 12.12
CA LYS A 199 -22.29 -13.01 12.25
C LYS A 199 -21.07 -12.78 13.14
N GLY A 200 -20.83 -11.54 13.54
CA GLY A 200 -19.71 -11.11 14.39
C GLY A 200 -19.73 -9.59 14.55
N LEU A 201 -18.89 -9.06 15.44
CA LEU A 201 -18.68 -7.61 15.59
C LEU A 201 -17.17 -7.32 15.52
N PRO A 202 -16.73 -6.35 14.71
CA PRO A 202 -17.56 -5.51 13.83
C PRO A 202 -18.20 -6.30 12.66
N ALA A 203 -19.38 -5.89 12.21
CA ALA A 203 -20.11 -6.50 11.09
C ALA A 203 -20.15 -5.54 9.89
N ALA A 204 -19.93 -6.02 8.68
CA ALA A 204 -20.24 -5.28 7.46
C ALA A 204 -21.66 -5.64 6.99
N LEU A 205 -22.44 -4.62 6.64
CA LEU A 205 -23.80 -4.74 6.13
C LEU A 205 -23.91 -3.97 4.83
N ASP A 206 -24.52 -4.57 3.81
CA ASP A 206 -24.85 -3.85 2.58
C ASP A 206 -25.78 -2.68 2.91
N ALA A 207 -25.53 -1.53 2.29
CA ALA A 207 -26.23 -0.30 2.59
C ALA A 207 -26.47 0.51 1.32
N GLU A 208 -27.72 0.95 1.15
CA GLU A 208 -28.06 1.97 0.17
C GLU A 208 -28.13 3.33 0.89
N PHE A 209 -27.34 4.30 0.44
CA PHE A 209 -27.36 5.66 0.97
C PHE A 209 -28.40 6.49 0.22
N SER A 210 -29.04 7.45 0.89
CA SER A 210 -30.04 8.31 0.26
C SER A 210 -29.42 9.10 -0.91
N PRO A 211 -30.14 9.32 -2.03
CA PRO A 211 -29.63 10.06 -3.20
C PRO A 211 -29.54 11.59 -3.00
N ALA A 212 -29.54 12.06 -1.75
CA ALA A 212 -29.47 13.48 -1.40
C ALA A 212 -28.04 14.01 -1.56
N PRO A 213 -27.85 15.35 -1.65
CA PRO A 213 -26.51 15.96 -1.65
C PRO A 213 -25.65 15.61 -0.43
N ASP A 214 -26.30 15.24 0.68
CA ASP A 214 -25.67 14.64 1.86
C ASP A 214 -26.22 13.22 2.04
N PRO A 215 -25.62 12.20 1.40
CA PRO A 215 -26.11 10.84 1.49
C PRO A 215 -25.93 10.30 2.90
N VAL A 216 -27.00 9.72 3.43
CA VAL A 216 -27.03 9.11 4.77
C VAL A 216 -27.69 7.74 4.68
N ALA A 217 -27.25 6.81 5.51
CA ALA A 217 -27.93 5.56 5.81
C ALA A 217 -28.22 5.49 7.31
N CYS A 218 -29.33 4.87 7.70
CA CYS A 218 -29.66 4.61 9.09
C CYS A 218 -29.44 3.13 9.39
N VAL A 219 -28.72 2.86 10.49
CA VAL A 219 -28.54 1.52 11.04
C VAL A 219 -29.24 1.41 12.37
N TRP A 220 -30.11 0.41 12.50
CA TRP A 220 -30.70 -0.03 13.76
C TRP A 220 -30.07 -1.34 14.19
N VAL A 221 -29.86 -1.54 15.49
CA VAL A 221 -29.39 -2.82 16.05
C VAL A 221 -30.34 -3.27 17.15
N ARG A 222 -30.67 -4.55 17.17
CA ARG A 222 -31.52 -5.18 18.18
C ARG A 222 -30.97 -6.53 18.62
N PRO A 223 -31.37 -7.07 19.78
CA PRO A 223 -31.04 -8.44 20.11
C PRO A 223 -31.91 -9.42 19.33
N GLU A 224 -31.36 -10.59 19.01
CA GLU A 224 -32.13 -11.68 18.37
C GLU A 224 -33.18 -12.28 19.32
N ARG A 225 -32.92 -12.20 20.65
CA ARG A 225 -33.81 -12.70 21.69
C ARG A 225 -34.17 -11.60 22.70
N PRO A 226 -35.47 -11.41 23.03
CA PRO A 226 -36.63 -12.14 22.48
C PRO A 226 -36.81 -11.87 20.98
N LEU A 227 -37.43 -12.82 20.27
CA LEU A 227 -37.73 -12.65 18.85
C LEU A 227 -38.56 -11.37 18.68
N ARG A 228 -38.17 -10.52 17.73
CA ARG A 228 -38.81 -9.19 17.51
C ARG A 228 -38.66 -8.24 18.70
N GLY A 229 -37.56 -8.31 19.43
CA GLY A 229 -37.23 -7.34 20.47
C GLY A 229 -37.13 -5.90 19.92
N ALA A 230 -37.35 -4.92 20.80
CA ALA A 230 -37.15 -3.51 20.46
C ALA A 230 -35.67 -3.25 20.10
N PRO A 231 -35.40 -2.30 19.18
CA PRO A 231 -34.03 -1.90 18.90
C PRO A 231 -33.34 -1.32 20.14
N LEU A 232 -32.05 -1.68 20.32
CA LEU A 232 -31.18 -1.16 21.37
C LEU A 232 -30.71 0.26 21.05
N GLY A 233 -30.63 0.59 19.77
CA GLY A 233 -30.19 1.90 19.31
C GLY A 233 -30.21 2.02 17.80
N ALA A 234 -30.07 3.27 17.35
CA ALA A 234 -29.96 3.64 15.95
C ALA A 234 -28.79 4.59 15.74
N ARG A 235 -28.19 4.56 14.56
CA ARG A 235 -27.13 5.48 14.17
C ARG A 235 -27.31 5.89 12.71
N SER A 236 -27.39 7.20 12.48
CA SER A 236 -27.27 7.76 11.14
C SER A 236 -25.78 7.81 10.75
N VAL A 237 -25.50 7.33 9.56
CA VAL A 237 -24.15 7.20 8.99
C VAL A 237 -24.12 8.04 7.74
N GLY A 238 -23.36 9.14 7.78
CA GLY A 238 -23.10 9.94 6.58
C GLY A 238 -22.12 9.24 5.65
N ALA A 239 -22.22 9.55 4.36
CA ALA A 239 -21.26 9.09 3.37
C ALA A 239 -19.82 9.52 3.71
N ARG A 240 -18.87 8.73 3.23
CA ARG A 240 -17.44 8.99 3.27
C ARG A 240 -16.97 9.42 1.89
N ALA A 241 -15.81 10.08 1.84
CA ALA A 241 -15.15 10.38 0.58
C ALA A 241 -14.90 9.09 -0.21
N GLU A 242 -15.24 9.09 -1.49
CA GLU A 242 -15.03 7.97 -2.40
C GLU A 242 -13.63 8.07 -3.01
N VAL A 243 -12.66 7.47 -2.32
CA VAL A 243 -11.24 7.57 -2.65
C VAL A 243 -10.75 6.30 -3.31
N GLU A 244 -10.13 6.46 -4.48
CA GLU A 244 -9.38 5.42 -5.19
C GLU A 244 -7.87 5.68 -5.06
N ARG A 245 -7.08 4.59 -5.00
CA ARG A 245 -5.62 4.65 -4.88
C ARG A 245 -4.97 4.15 -6.16
N PHE A 246 -3.93 4.85 -6.60
CA PHE A 246 -3.25 4.60 -7.86
C PHE A 246 -1.73 4.65 -7.69
N ARG A 247 -1.06 3.99 -8.62
CA ARG A 247 0.39 4.09 -8.81
C ARG A 247 0.67 4.33 -10.28
N HIS A 248 1.27 5.47 -10.58
CA HIS A 248 1.67 5.86 -11.92
C HIS A 248 3.19 5.80 -12.06
N VAL A 249 3.66 5.23 -13.17
CA VAL A 249 5.08 5.10 -13.48
C VAL A 249 5.34 5.72 -14.84
N TYR A 250 6.20 6.72 -14.87
CA TYR A 250 6.61 7.39 -16.10
C TYR A 250 8.09 7.15 -16.36
N THR A 251 8.37 6.71 -17.59
CA THR A 251 9.71 6.64 -18.15
C THR A 251 9.67 7.44 -19.44
N PRO A 252 10.52 8.47 -19.63
CA PRO A 252 10.49 9.25 -20.86
C PRO A 252 10.62 8.37 -22.11
N PRO A 253 9.87 8.69 -23.18
CA PRO A 253 10.08 8.04 -24.46
C PRO A 253 11.47 8.35 -25.01
N LEU A 254 11.94 7.46 -25.88
CA LEU A 254 13.22 7.62 -26.57
C LEU A 254 12.98 7.98 -28.02
N GLU A 255 13.83 8.86 -28.53
CA GLU A 255 13.96 9.15 -29.94
C GLU A 255 15.35 8.68 -30.41
N GLU A 256 15.35 7.78 -31.38
CA GLU A 256 16.56 7.31 -32.04
C GLU A 256 16.92 8.30 -33.15
N ALA A 257 18.14 8.85 -33.11
CA ALA A 257 18.59 9.78 -34.12
C ALA A 257 19.00 9.07 -35.43
N PRO A 258 18.90 9.74 -36.59
CA PRO A 258 19.51 9.27 -37.83
C PRO A 258 21.01 8.96 -37.66
N LEU A 259 21.46 7.89 -38.32
CA LEU A 259 22.84 7.42 -38.30
C LEU A 259 23.63 8.12 -39.41
N VAL A 260 24.36 9.19 -39.05
CA VAL A 260 25.15 9.98 -40.00
C VAL A 260 26.64 9.84 -39.71
N PHE A 261 27.43 9.56 -40.73
CA PHE A 261 28.87 9.39 -40.59
C PHE A 261 29.65 9.97 -41.77
N LEU A 262 30.88 10.41 -41.49
CA LEU A 262 31.84 10.86 -42.50
C LEU A 262 33.21 10.26 -42.18
N PRO A 263 33.73 9.36 -43.03
CA PRO A 263 35.12 8.90 -42.95
C PRO A 263 36.09 9.98 -43.43
N ILE A 264 37.16 10.20 -42.66
CA ILE A 264 38.29 11.05 -42.99
C ILE A 264 39.52 10.16 -43.09
N PHE A 265 39.95 9.87 -44.31
CA PHE A 265 41.09 9.00 -44.59
C PHE A 265 42.40 9.79 -44.65
N ASP A 266 43.30 9.45 -43.73
CA ASP A 266 44.67 9.92 -43.68
C ASP A 266 45.60 8.71 -43.63
N LEU A 267 45.65 7.93 -44.71
CA LEU A 267 46.40 6.67 -44.79
C LEU A 267 47.71 6.85 -45.55
N GLU A 268 48.77 6.14 -45.17
CA GLU A 268 50.01 5.99 -45.95
C GLU A 268 50.15 4.52 -46.35
N ILE A 269 49.76 4.18 -47.58
CA ILE A 269 49.83 2.83 -48.11
C ILE A 269 50.48 2.88 -49.50
N PRO A 270 51.73 2.42 -49.66
CA PRO A 270 52.49 2.59 -50.90
C PRO A 270 51.90 1.92 -52.16
N ASN A 271 50.90 1.07 -52.00
CA ASN A 271 50.27 0.32 -53.08
C ASN A 271 48.80 0.75 -53.21
N ALA A 272 48.44 1.33 -54.36
CA ALA A 272 47.10 1.85 -54.61
C ALA A 272 45.98 0.81 -54.44
N ALA A 273 46.22 -0.46 -54.83
CA ALA A 273 45.20 -1.51 -54.65
C ALA A 273 45.01 -1.87 -53.17
N ARG A 274 46.07 -1.89 -52.36
CA ARG A 274 45.96 -2.09 -50.90
C ARG A 274 45.35 -0.89 -50.19
N CYS A 275 45.58 0.33 -50.71
CA CYS A 275 44.91 1.55 -50.25
C CYS A 275 43.39 1.42 -50.43
N GLU A 276 42.94 1.16 -51.66
CA GLU A 276 41.53 0.98 -52.00
C GLU A 276 40.89 -0.16 -51.18
N GLU A 277 41.59 -1.26 -50.99
CA GLU A 277 41.12 -2.38 -50.14
C GLU A 277 40.97 -1.97 -48.68
N ALA A 278 41.92 -1.22 -48.12
CA ALA A 278 41.88 -0.77 -46.73
C ALA A 278 40.74 0.23 -46.50
N GLU A 279 40.58 1.21 -47.39
CA GLU A 279 39.46 2.16 -47.34
C GLU A 279 38.12 1.45 -47.50
N GLY A 280 37.99 0.58 -48.51
CA GLY A 280 36.79 -0.21 -48.75
C GLY A 280 36.44 -1.12 -47.57
N LEU A 281 37.44 -1.70 -46.88
CA LEU A 281 37.21 -2.49 -45.67
C LEU A 281 36.65 -1.63 -44.54
N VAL A 282 37.26 -0.48 -44.26
CA VAL A 282 36.80 0.41 -43.19
C VAL A 282 35.40 0.95 -43.50
N GLN A 283 35.18 1.47 -44.72
CA GLN A 283 33.87 1.96 -45.16
C GLN A 283 32.80 0.88 -45.08
N SER A 284 33.06 -0.32 -45.62
CA SER A 284 32.09 -1.42 -45.56
C SER A 284 31.84 -1.91 -44.12
N ALA A 285 32.83 -1.88 -43.24
CA ALA A 285 32.64 -2.19 -41.82
C ALA A 285 31.71 -1.18 -41.12
N ILE A 286 31.84 0.10 -41.45
CA ILE A 286 31.00 1.18 -40.92
C ILE A 286 29.57 1.04 -41.45
N VAL A 287 29.41 0.84 -42.77
CA VAL A 287 28.10 0.63 -43.41
C VAL A 287 27.41 -0.62 -42.84
N ASP A 288 28.14 -1.72 -42.66
CA ASP A 288 27.59 -2.93 -42.02
C ASP A 288 27.11 -2.67 -40.59
N ALA A 289 27.85 -1.86 -39.82
CA ALA A 289 27.46 -1.48 -38.47
C ALA A 289 26.20 -0.63 -38.49
N ALA A 290 26.15 0.38 -39.36
CA ALA A 290 24.99 1.26 -39.54
C ALA A 290 23.74 0.47 -39.97
N ALA A 291 23.88 -0.44 -40.93
CA ALA A 291 22.78 -1.29 -41.39
C ALA A 291 22.21 -2.17 -40.27
N ARG A 292 23.07 -2.75 -39.42
CA ARG A 292 22.64 -3.56 -38.27
C ARG A 292 21.91 -2.73 -37.21
N ILE A 293 22.42 -1.52 -36.92
CA ILE A 293 21.75 -0.61 -35.99
C ILE A 293 20.40 -0.20 -36.57
N SER A 294 20.36 0.22 -37.85
CA SER A 294 19.14 0.60 -38.57
C SER A 294 18.10 -0.51 -38.58
N GLU A 295 18.49 -1.76 -38.80
CA GLU A 295 17.58 -2.92 -38.73
C GLU A 295 16.99 -3.11 -37.33
N ALA A 296 17.78 -2.85 -36.28
CA ALA A 296 17.35 -3.01 -34.89
C ALA A 296 16.50 -1.84 -34.37
N THR A 297 16.78 -0.60 -34.79
CA THR A 297 16.16 0.62 -34.24
C THR A 297 15.19 1.30 -35.20
N GLY A 298 15.26 1.00 -36.49
CA GLY A 298 14.54 1.71 -37.55
C GLY A 298 15.17 3.06 -37.93
N ALA A 299 16.32 3.42 -37.37
CA ALA A 299 16.96 4.71 -37.66
C ALA A 299 17.46 4.77 -39.11
N PRO A 300 17.20 5.85 -39.86
CA PRO A 300 17.69 5.99 -41.22
C PRO A 300 19.21 6.24 -41.23
N VAL A 301 19.88 5.83 -42.31
CA VAL A 301 21.33 5.95 -42.46
C VAL A 301 21.67 6.97 -43.55
N LEU A 302 22.61 7.88 -43.27
CA LEU A 302 23.23 8.75 -44.26
C LEU A 302 24.75 8.59 -44.21
N ALA A 303 25.29 7.99 -45.26
CA ALA A 303 26.74 7.98 -45.49
C ALA A 303 27.11 9.28 -46.22
N LEU A 304 27.94 10.11 -45.59
CA LEU A 304 28.50 11.28 -46.24
C LEU A 304 29.71 10.88 -47.10
N GLU A 305 30.00 11.68 -48.12
CA GLU A 305 31.15 11.47 -49.00
C GLU A 305 32.44 11.50 -48.17
N PRO A 306 33.28 10.43 -48.23
CA PRO A 306 34.55 10.39 -47.53
C PRO A 306 35.44 11.57 -47.90
N LEU A 307 36.20 12.07 -46.94
CA LEU A 307 37.27 13.02 -47.19
C LEU A 307 38.60 12.28 -47.23
N GLU A 308 39.27 12.33 -48.36
CA GLU A 308 40.64 11.85 -48.50
C GLU A 308 41.63 13.02 -48.30
N ILE A 309 42.41 12.96 -47.23
CA ILE A 309 43.42 13.98 -46.89
C ILE A 309 44.80 13.55 -47.40
N ALA A 310 45.06 12.25 -47.42
CA ALA A 310 46.32 11.68 -47.88
C ALA A 310 46.33 11.51 -49.40
N GLU A 311 46.27 12.63 -50.13
CA GLU A 311 46.36 12.66 -51.59
C GLU A 311 47.54 13.55 -52.03
N VAL A 312 48.53 12.96 -52.71
CA VAL A 312 49.66 13.70 -53.30
C VAL A 312 49.78 13.33 -54.77
N ASP A 313 49.77 14.34 -55.65
CA ASP A 313 49.82 14.15 -57.10
C ASP A 313 48.68 13.24 -57.64
N GLN A 314 47.48 13.32 -57.04
CA GLN A 314 46.34 12.44 -57.34
C GLN A 314 46.56 10.95 -57.02
N VAL A 315 47.52 10.67 -56.14
CA VAL A 315 47.77 9.32 -55.61
C VAL A 315 47.19 9.24 -54.22
N ALA A 316 46.16 8.41 -54.09
CA ALA A 316 45.49 8.06 -52.85
C ALA A 316 46.42 7.39 -51.83
N CYS A 317 46.09 7.51 -50.54
CA CYS A 317 46.89 7.04 -49.40
C CYS A 317 48.38 7.44 -49.45
N ARG A 318 48.68 8.67 -49.84
CA ARG A 318 50.03 9.24 -49.80
C ARG A 318 50.02 10.53 -48.99
N GLN A 319 50.67 10.53 -47.84
CA GLN A 319 50.67 11.63 -46.89
C GLN A 319 51.73 12.68 -47.23
N ALA A 320 51.29 13.93 -47.38
CA ALA A 320 52.18 15.09 -47.31
C ALA A 320 52.38 15.55 -45.85
N ASN A 321 53.53 16.15 -45.55
CA ASN A 321 53.81 16.75 -44.23
C ASN A 321 53.00 18.02 -43.97
N GLU A 322 52.51 18.69 -45.01
CA GLU A 322 51.74 19.95 -44.93
C GLU A 322 50.24 19.72 -45.13
N ARG A 323 49.79 18.46 -45.13
CA ARG A 323 48.38 18.14 -45.37
C ARG A 323 47.46 18.74 -44.30
N ASP A 324 46.33 19.25 -44.75
CA ASP A 324 45.27 19.82 -43.94
C ASP A 324 43.94 19.68 -44.70
N PHE A 325 42.87 20.24 -44.13
CA PHE A 325 41.59 20.44 -44.82
C PHE A 325 40.88 21.65 -44.23
N ASP A 326 39.93 22.20 -44.97
CA ASP A 326 39.07 23.29 -44.51
C ASP A 326 37.87 22.73 -43.71
N PRO A 327 37.83 22.92 -42.38
CA PRO A 327 36.77 22.36 -41.55
C PRO A 327 35.41 23.04 -41.78
N ASP A 328 35.40 24.33 -42.12
CA ASP A 328 34.18 25.09 -42.37
C ASP A 328 33.50 24.60 -43.64
N VAL A 329 34.27 24.34 -44.70
CA VAL A 329 33.74 23.75 -45.95
C VAL A 329 33.20 22.33 -45.71
N LEU A 330 33.92 21.51 -44.93
CA LEU A 330 33.50 20.15 -44.62
C LEU A 330 32.17 20.12 -43.84
N VAL A 331 32.04 20.97 -42.81
CA VAL A 331 30.81 21.09 -42.01
C VAL A 331 29.67 21.61 -42.87
N ALA A 332 29.87 22.67 -43.66
CA ALA A 332 28.83 23.21 -44.53
C ALA A 332 28.30 22.19 -45.54
N ARG A 333 29.19 21.33 -46.09
CA ARG A 333 28.80 20.22 -46.97
C ARG A 333 27.98 19.17 -46.22
N ALA A 334 28.38 18.81 -45.01
CA ALA A 334 27.67 17.83 -44.18
C ALA A 334 26.27 18.35 -43.79
N ASP A 335 26.17 19.60 -43.34
CA ASP A 335 24.91 20.24 -42.96
C ASP A 335 23.94 20.31 -44.15
N ALA A 336 24.42 20.65 -45.35
CA ALA A 336 23.58 20.66 -46.55
C ALA A 336 23.01 19.27 -46.88
N ALA A 337 23.81 18.21 -46.73
CA ALA A 337 23.36 16.84 -46.94
C ALA A 337 22.36 16.38 -45.87
N ILE A 338 22.61 16.73 -44.60
CA ILE A 338 21.71 16.43 -43.47
C ILE A 338 20.38 17.15 -43.64
N GLN A 339 20.38 18.44 -43.94
CA GLN A 339 19.15 19.21 -44.18
C GLN A 339 18.34 18.62 -45.33
N ALA A 340 19.01 18.20 -46.41
CA ALA A 340 18.35 17.58 -47.55
C ALA A 340 17.72 16.22 -47.22
N ALA A 341 18.35 15.42 -46.35
CA ALA A 341 17.90 14.08 -45.99
C ALA A 341 16.87 14.06 -44.85
N PHE A 342 17.05 14.91 -43.83
CA PHE A 342 16.36 14.82 -42.55
C PHE A 342 15.64 16.11 -42.12
N GLY A 343 15.83 17.23 -42.83
CA GLY A 343 15.28 18.52 -42.45
C GLY A 343 15.76 18.95 -41.05
N ASP A 344 14.83 19.41 -40.22
CA ASP A 344 15.12 19.96 -38.89
C ASP A 344 15.28 18.88 -37.79
N GLN A 345 15.43 17.60 -38.17
CA GLN A 345 15.68 16.53 -37.20
C GLN A 345 17.04 16.71 -36.52
N ARG A 346 17.11 16.30 -35.25
CA ARG A 346 18.35 16.33 -34.48
C ARG A 346 19.25 15.17 -34.93
N VAL A 347 20.47 15.51 -35.31
CA VAL A 347 21.44 14.54 -35.85
C VAL A 347 22.78 14.75 -35.17
N ARG A 348 23.47 13.67 -34.81
CA ARG A 348 24.88 13.72 -34.35
C ARG A 348 25.75 13.05 -35.41
N ILE A 349 26.74 13.79 -35.92
CA ILE A 349 27.63 13.29 -36.96
C ILE A 349 28.74 12.48 -36.31
N LEU A 350 28.91 11.24 -36.78
CA LEU A 350 30.05 10.41 -36.44
C LEU A 350 31.22 10.71 -37.39
N TRP A 351 32.18 11.49 -36.91
CA TRP A 351 33.42 11.79 -37.62
C TRP A 351 34.40 10.65 -37.41
N ILE A 352 34.80 9.95 -38.47
CA ILE A 352 35.64 8.77 -38.35
C ILE A 352 37.01 9.08 -38.93
N TYR A 353 37.97 9.40 -38.08
CA TYR A 353 39.34 9.67 -38.51
C TYR A 353 40.14 8.37 -38.57
N VAL A 354 40.77 8.12 -39.72
CA VAL A 354 41.46 6.85 -40.00
C VAL A 354 42.91 7.14 -40.38
N GLN A 355 43.85 6.53 -39.65
CA GLN A 355 45.29 6.69 -39.85
C GLN A 355 46.01 5.38 -39.54
N ASN A 356 47.03 5.02 -40.31
CA ASN A 356 47.77 3.76 -40.14
C ASN A 356 49.23 3.95 -39.68
N LEU A 357 49.76 5.18 -39.69
CA LEU A 357 51.12 5.47 -39.22
C LEU A 357 51.16 5.85 -37.75
N ASP A 358 52.10 5.25 -37.02
CA ASP A 358 52.40 5.61 -35.62
C ASP A 358 53.35 6.81 -35.57
N LEU A 359 52.91 7.96 -36.09
CA LEU A 359 53.66 9.21 -36.12
C LEU A 359 52.86 10.35 -35.50
N TYR A 360 53.54 11.45 -35.17
CA TYR A 360 52.85 12.68 -34.77
C TYR A 360 52.06 13.25 -35.95
N LEU A 361 50.87 13.77 -35.68
CA LEU A 361 50.10 14.45 -36.70
C LEU A 361 50.80 15.77 -37.03
N PRO A 362 50.85 16.17 -38.32
CA PRO A 362 51.29 17.50 -38.66
C PRO A 362 50.41 18.56 -37.97
N GLU A 363 51.05 19.62 -37.49
CA GLU A 363 50.37 20.72 -36.80
C GLU A 363 49.20 21.32 -37.62
N PRO A 364 49.31 21.51 -38.96
CA PRO A 364 48.17 21.96 -39.78
C PRO A 364 46.94 21.04 -39.67
N LEU A 365 47.13 19.73 -39.86
CA LEU A 365 46.06 18.74 -39.77
C LEU A 365 45.44 18.68 -38.36
N LEU A 366 46.27 18.70 -37.33
CA LEU A 366 45.81 18.69 -35.95
C LEU A 366 44.93 19.91 -35.64
N ASN A 367 45.30 21.08 -36.18
CA ASN A 367 44.50 22.29 -36.07
C ASN A 367 43.18 22.20 -36.83
N SER A 368 43.15 21.64 -38.04
CA SER A 368 41.91 21.38 -38.78
C SER A 368 40.96 20.45 -38.01
N LEU A 369 41.46 19.35 -37.43
CA LEU A 369 40.64 18.41 -36.65
C LEU A 369 40.10 19.04 -35.35
N ARG A 370 40.89 19.87 -34.66
CA ARG A 370 40.45 20.62 -33.48
C ARG A 370 39.40 21.67 -33.83
N GLN A 371 39.60 22.40 -34.93
CA GLN A 371 38.65 23.37 -35.43
C GLN A 371 37.33 22.70 -35.85
N LEU A 372 37.38 21.55 -36.53
CA LEU A 372 36.19 20.75 -36.86
C LEU A 372 35.35 20.46 -35.60
N ARG A 373 35.98 19.91 -34.54
CA ARG A 373 35.28 19.65 -33.28
C ARG A 373 34.73 20.93 -32.65
N SER A 374 35.49 22.02 -32.70
CA SER A 374 35.05 23.31 -32.16
C SER A 374 33.84 23.88 -32.90
N ILE A 375 33.79 23.77 -34.23
CA ILE A 375 32.65 24.27 -35.03
C ILE A 375 31.39 23.50 -34.66
N VAL A 376 31.47 22.16 -34.66
CA VAL A 376 30.31 21.29 -34.41
C VAL A 376 29.82 21.39 -32.96
N ARG A 377 30.71 21.53 -31.97
CA ARG A 377 30.29 21.73 -30.56
C ARG A 377 29.49 23.01 -30.33
N ASN A 378 29.72 24.03 -31.15
CA ASN A 378 29.08 25.34 -31.01
C ASN A 378 27.74 25.44 -31.75
N THR A 379 27.35 24.42 -32.53
CA THR A 379 26.04 24.38 -33.19
C THR A 379 25.06 23.53 -32.36
N THR A 380 23.88 24.09 -32.05
CA THR A 380 22.89 23.40 -31.20
C THR A 380 22.13 22.29 -31.94
N ALA A 381 22.21 22.25 -33.27
CA ALA A 381 21.51 21.27 -34.09
C ALA A 381 22.26 19.93 -34.21
N HIS A 382 23.60 19.96 -34.10
CA HIS A 382 24.46 18.83 -34.37
C HIS A 382 25.50 18.63 -33.25
N GLY A 383 25.48 17.47 -32.59
CA GLY A 383 26.55 17.12 -31.65
C GLY A 383 27.83 16.67 -32.38
N ASP A 384 29.00 16.83 -31.78
CA ASP A 384 30.25 16.22 -32.27
C ASP A 384 30.44 14.81 -31.71
N PHE A 385 30.89 13.86 -32.50
CA PHE A 385 31.42 12.59 -31.99
C PHE A 385 32.56 12.12 -32.87
N MET A 386 33.78 12.12 -32.33
CA MET A 386 34.98 11.70 -33.05
C MET A 386 35.32 10.25 -32.68
N PHE A 387 35.37 9.39 -33.68
CA PHE A 387 35.87 8.03 -33.58
C PHE A 387 37.19 7.90 -34.34
N ALA A 388 38.28 7.60 -33.63
CA ALA A 388 39.58 7.44 -34.25
C ALA A 388 39.93 5.96 -34.44
N ILE A 389 40.27 5.57 -35.68
CA ILE A 389 40.87 4.28 -36.00
C ILE A 389 42.34 4.54 -36.34
N SER A 390 43.21 4.47 -35.32
CA SER A 390 44.61 4.92 -35.45
C SER A 390 45.54 4.28 -34.42
N PRO A 391 46.87 4.36 -34.60
CA PRO A 391 47.83 3.99 -33.56
C PRO A 391 47.74 4.89 -32.31
N GLU A 392 48.23 4.40 -31.18
CA GLU A 392 48.11 5.06 -29.86
C GLU A 392 48.65 6.50 -29.84
N ARG A 393 49.80 6.77 -30.48
CA ARG A 393 50.39 8.12 -30.53
C ARG A 393 49.47 9.16 -31.15
N VAL A 394 48.65 8.76 -32.12
CA VAL A 394 47.70 9.65 -32.80
C VAL A 394 46.48 9.90 -31.89
N GLN A 395 46.03 8.87 -31.18
CA GLN A 395 44.91 8.95 -30.24
C GLN A 395 45.20 9.97 -29.11
N ASP A 396 46.42 9.96 -28.57
CA ASP A 396 46.87 10.89 -27.53
C ASP A 396 46.83 12.38 -27.97
N GLN A 397 46.91 12.67 -29.27
CA GLN A 397 46.88 14.04 -29.79
C GLN A 397 45.46 14.55 -30.08
N LEU A 398 44.54 13.63 -30.43
CA LEU A 398 43.18 13.96 -30.89
C LEU A 398 42.14 13.98 -29.77
N GLU A 399 42.41 13.29 -28.66
CA GLU A 399 41.46 13.08 -27.56
C GLU A 399 40.05 12.67 -28.07
N PRO A 400 39.96 11.61 -28.89
CA PRO A 400 38.70 11.23 -29.52
C PRO A 400 37.68 10.75 -28.48
N ASP A 401 36.40 10.86 -28.80
CA ASP A 401 35.33 10.39 -27.91
C ASP A 401 35.37 8.86 -27.75
N ARG A 402 35.80 8.17 -28.81
CA ARG A 402 36.12 6.73 -28.84
C ARG A 402 37.30 6.44 -29.76
N GLN A 403 38.03 5.37 -29.47
CA GLN A 403 39.18 4.96 -30.27
C GLN A 403 39.23 3.45 -30.50
N LEU A 404 39.83 3.08 -31.63
CA LEU A 404 40.18 1.72 -32.00
C LEU A 404 41.60 1.74 -32.55
N LEU A 405 42.44 0.80 -32.11
CA LEU A 405 43.77 0.66 -32.67
C LEU A 405 43.69 0.22 -34.13
N TRP A 406 44.50 0.85 -34.98
CA TRP A 406 44.69 0.38 -36.35
C TRP A 406 45.27 -1.05 -36.34
N LEU A 407 44.61 -1.96 -37.05
CA LEU A 407 45.13 -3.29 -37.34
C LEU A 407 45.39 -3.38 -38.86
N ALA A 408 46.23 -4.32 -39.28
CA ALA A 408 46.43 -4.55 -40.71
C ALA A 408 45.08 -4.88 -41.37
N SER A 409 44.81 -4.30 -42.55
CA SER A 409 43.54 -4.47 -43.25
C SER A 409 43.26 -5.93 -43.63
N GLU A 410 44.31 -6.75 -43.77
CA GLU A 410 44.15 -8.18 -44.04
C GLU A 410 43.66 -9.00 -42.82
N GLU A 411 43.69 -8.42 -41.61
CA GLU A 411 43.29 -9.12 -40.39
C GLU A 411 41.76 -9.23 -40.28
N PRO A 412 41.18 -10.44 -40.24
CA PRO A 412 39.73 -10.62 -40.15
C PRO A 412 39.11 -9.96 -38.91
N LEU A 413 39.89 -9.85 -37.83
CA LEU A 413 39.47 -9.22 -36.58
C LEU A 413 39.28 -7.70 -36.72
N PHE A 414 39.91 -7.05 -37.70
CA PHE A 414 39.83 -5.60 -37.83
C PHE A 414 38.42 -5.14 -38.18
N ARG A 415 37.84 -5.70 -39.25
CA ARG A 415 36.44 -5.45 -39.63
C ARG A 415 35.47 -5.75 -38.47
N ALA A 416 35.67 -6.87 -37.78
CA ALA A 416 34.83 -7.26 -36.66
C ALA A 416 34.91 -6.26 -35.50
N SER A 417 36.10 -5.74 -35.21
CA SER A 417 36.34 -4.78 -34.13
C SER A 417 35.73 -3.42 -34.43
N ILE A 418 35.85 -2.92 -35.67
CA ILE A 418 35.18 -1.68 -36.12
C ILE A 418 33.67 -1.82 -35.92
N ARG A 419 33.09 -2.89 -36.46
CA ARG A 419 31.65 -3.13 -36.36
C ARG A 419 31.16 -3.23 -34.92
N SER A 420 31.83 -4.03 -34.09
CA SER A 420 31.46 -4.23 -32.70
C SER A 420 31.51 -2.92 -31.90
N THR A 421 32.55 -2.12 -32.12
CA THR A 421 32.74 -0.84 -31.43
C THR A 421 31.65 0.15 -31.82
N LEU A 422 31.39 0.29 -33.13
CA LEU A 422 30.35 1.17 -33.67
C LEU A 422 28.95 0.78 -33.18
N THR A 423 28.60 -0.51 -33.22
CA THR A 423 27.29 -0.99 -32.74
C THR A 423 27.05 -0.67 -31.25
N ALA A 424 28.10 -0.66 -30.43
CA ALA A 424 27.98 -0.36 -29.01
C ALA A 424 27.83 1.15 -28.71
N MET A 425 28.44 2.03 -29.52
CA MET A 425 28.56 3.45 -29.21
C MET A 425 27.69 4.37 -30.07
N TRP A 426 27.28 3.95 -31.27
CA TRP A 426 26.73 4.85 -32.28
C TRP A 426 25.24 5.14 -32.18
N PRO A 427 24.30 4.23 -31.84
CA PRO A 427 22.92 4.70 -31.73
C PRO A 427 22.89 5.83 -30.69
N PHE A 428 22.54 7.01 -31.18
CA PHE A 428 22.48 8.23 -30.38
C PHE A 428 21.01 8.43 -30.05
N THR A 429 20.74 8.45 -28.76
CA THR A 429 19.38 8.49 -28.24
C THR A 429 19.13 9.82 -27.56
N THR A 430 17.90 10.30 -27.73
CA THR A 430 17.40 11.47 -27.03
C THR A 430 16.27 11.04 -26.11
N LEU A 431 16.34 11.45 -24.84
CA LEU A 431 15.16 11.36 -23.97
C LEU A 431 14.18 12.45 -24.39
N GLN A 432 12.98 12.04 -24.80
CA GLN A 432 11.89 12.95 -25.16
C GLN A 432 11.23 13.49 -23.90
N HIS A 433 11.89 14.47 -23.29
CA HIS A 433 11.44 15.16 -22.10
C HIS A 433 11.99 16.59 -22.11
N ALA A 434 11.26 17.50 -21.49
CA ALA A 434 11.66 18.86 -21.16
C ALA A 434 11.33 19.11 -19.69
N ARG A 435 11.99 20.07 -19.06
CA ARG A 435 11.70 20.45 -17.65
C ARG A 435 10.24 20.84 -17.40
N THR A 436 9.49 21.15 -18.46
CA THR A 436 8.07 21.49 -18.45
C THR A 436 7.18 20.39 -19.03
N THR A 437 7.70 19.18 -19.25
CA THR A 437 6.90 18.05 -19.72
C THR A 437 5.81 17.76 -18.71
N VAL A 438 4.57 17.86 -19.18
CA VAL A 438 3.38 17.48 -18.43
C VAL A 438 3.14 16.01 -18.65
N VAL A 439 3.02 15.27 -17.54
CA VAL A 439 2.68 13.86 -17.54
C VAL A 439 1.29 13.70 -16.93
N HIS A 440 0.37 13.16 -17.72
CA HIS A 440 -0.98 12.82 -17.27
C HIS A 440 -0.95 11.48 -16.54
N MET A 441 -1.49 11.45 -15.32
CA MET A 441 -1.50 10.23 -14.50
C MET A 441 -2.59 9.25 -14.91
N THR A 442 -3.58 9.72 -15.67
CA THR A 442 -4.75 8.97 -16.15
C THR A 442 -4.98 9.21 -17.63
N SER A 443 -5.79 8.36 -18.25
CA SER A 443 -6.33 8.63 -19.58
C SER A 443 -7.32 9.80 -19.56
N GLU A 444 -7.56 10.44 -20.71
CA GLU A 444 -8.49 11.56 -20.87
C GLU A 444 -9.94 11.17 -20.46
N GLY A 445 -10.37 9.94 -20.75
CA GLY A 445 -11.69 9.44 -20.37
C GLY A 445 -11.85 9.20 -18.86
N GLU A 446 -10.76 8.87 -18.16
CA GLU A 446 -10.78 8.68 -16.70
C GLU A 446 -10.58 9.99 -15.94
N ALA A 447 -9.92 10.97 -16.54
CA ALA A 447 -9.62 12.26 -15.93
C ALA A 447 -10.88 12.95 -15.35
N ALA A 448 -11.99 12.90 -16.09
CA ALA A 448 -13.22 13.62 -15.77
C ALA A 448 -13.98 13.06 -14.55
N ARG A 449 -13.64 11.87 -14.03
CA ARG A 449 -14.38 11.24 -12.92
C ARG A 449 -13.91 11.67 -11.54
N PHE A 450 -12.82 12.44 -11.44
CA PHE A 450 -12.21 12.82 -10.17
C PHE A 450 -12.46 14.31 -9.89
N GLU A 451 -13.00 14.61 -8.72
CA GLU A 451 -13.21 15.98 -8.26
C GLU A 451 -11.91 16.60 -7.73
N ALA A 452 -11.10 15.77 -7.04
CA ALA A 452 -9.83 16.18 -6.46
C ALA A 452 -8.87 14.99 -6.36
N TYR A 453 -7.58 15.28 -6.31
CA TYR A 453 -6.52 14.30 -6.19
C TYR A 453 -5.35 14.83 -5.36
N ARG A 454 -4.52 13.95 -4.81
CA ARG A 454 -3.29 14.32 -4.09
C ARG A 454 -2.25 13.23 -4.22
N SER A 455 -0.98 13.60 -4.17
CA SER A 455 0.09 12.60 -4.08
C SER A 455 0.22 12.08 -2.66
N CYS A 456 0.60 10.82 -2.56
CA CYS A 456 0.96 10.13 -1.33
C CYS A 456 2.48 10.04 -1.23
N VAL A 457 3.11 9.54 -2.31
CA VAL A 457 4.56 9.37 -2.43
C VAL A 457 4.98 9.75 -3.84
N THR A 458 6.02 10.56 -3.97
CA THR A 458 6.60 10.95 -5.26
C THR A 458 8.10 10.75 -5.24
N SER A 459 8.67 10.28 -6.35
CA SER A 459 10.09 10.47 -6.61
C SER A 459 10.37 11.94 -6.94
N ASP A 460 11.45 12.51 -6.42
CA ASP A 460 11.89 13.85 -6.82
C ASP A 460 12.48 13.85 -8.24
N PRO A 461 12.34 14.93 -9.03
CA PRO A 461 11.62 16.18 -8.77
C PRO A 461 10.26 16.22 -9.50
N VAL A 462 9.18 15.90 -8.77
CA VAL A 462 7.79 15.95 -9.27
C VAL A 462 7.07 17.16 -8.70
N GLU A 463 6.37 17.91 -9.56
CA GLU A 463 5.48 18.99 -9.14
C GLU A 463 4.06 18.73 -9.65
N LEU A 464 3.10 18.60 -8.72
CA LEU A 464 1.70 18.38 -9.09
C LEU A 464 1.08 19.63 -9.71
N LEU A 465 0.29 19.42 -10.77
CA LEU A 465 -0.45 20.48 -11.48
C LEU A 465 -1.89 20.62 -10.98
N GLY A 466 -2.61 21.63 -11.44
CA GLY A 466 -3.98 21.89 -11.02
C GLY A 466 -4.12 22.80 -9.81
N THR A 467 -5.37 23.13 -9.51
CA THR A 467 -5.72 24.16 -8.52
C THR A 467 -5.77 23.57 -7.12
N PRO A 468 -5.04 24.12 -6.12
CA PRO A 468 -5.10 23.62 -4.74
C PRO A 468 -6.52 23.62 -4.16
N VAL A 469 -6.87 22.55 -3.43
CA VAL A 469 -8.11 22.39 -2.68
C VAL A 469 -7.74 22.11 -1.22
N GLY A 470 -8.16 22.99 -0.31
CA GLY A 470 -7.79 22.89 1.10
C GLY A 470 -6.34 23.32 1.38
N ARG A 471 -5.81 22.91 2.53
CA ARG A 471 -4.48 23.33 3.02
C ARG A 471 -3.40 22.26 2.89
N GLN A 472 -3.75 21.01 2.53
CA GLN A 472 -2.88 19.83 2.65
C GLN A 472 -2.55 19.17 1.30
N GLY A 473 -2.34 19.98 0.25
CA GLY A 473 -1.76 19.50 -1.01
C GLY A 473 -2.71 18.76 -1.96
N ALA A 474 -3.99 18.60 -1.62
CA ALA A 474 -5.01 18.16 -2.57
C ALA A 474 -5.22 19.22 -3.66
N ARG A 475 -5.55 18.77 -4.86
CA ARG A 475 -5.72 19.60 -6.05
C ARG A 475 -6.95 19.17 -6.84
N ARG A 476 -7.64 20.14 -7.41
CA ARG A 476 -8.61 19.91 -8.47
C ARG A 476 -7.84 19.69 -9.77
N PRO A 477 -8.13 18.61 -10.52
CA PRO A 477 -7.49 18.38 -11.81
C PRO A 477 -7.88 19.48 -12.80
N ASP A 478 -6.96 19.78 -13.72
CA ASP A 478 -7.24 20.65 -14.88
C ASP A 478 -8.04 19.88 -15.95
N GLU A 479 -8.32 20.48 -17.10
CA GLU A 479 -9.10 19.84 -18.19
C GLU A 479 -8.52 18.48 -18.64
N GLY A 480 -7.19 18.31 -18.58
CA GLY A 480 -6.51 17.05 -18.92
C GLY A 480 -6.43 16.01 -17.79
N GLY A 481 -7.02 16.28 -16.62
CA GLY A 481 -7.01 15.36 -15.48
C GLY A 481 -5.82 15.52 -14.52
N PRO A 482 -5.70 14.61 -13.53
CA PRO A 482 -4.59 14.57 -12.59
C PRO A 482 -3.25 14.48 -13.33
N SER A 483 -2.37 15.45 -13.09
CA SER A 483 -1.15 15.62 -13.89
C SER A 483 0.00 16.18 -13.05
N TYR A 484 1.24 16.00 -13.50
CA TYR A 484 2.41 16.58 -12.87
C TYR A 484 3.46 16.99 -13.91
N THR A 485 4.35 17.90 -13.53
CA THR A 485 5.60 18.15 -14.26
C THR A 485 6.75 17.41 -13.61
N VAL A 486 7.74 17.07 -14.43
CA VAL A 486 8.98 16.45 -13.97
C VAL A 486 10.19 17.16 -14.56
N ALA A 487 11.17 17.47 -13.70
CA ALA A 487 12.42 18.12 -14.10
C ALA A 487 13.58 17.11 -14.14
N LEU A 488 13.61 16.24 -15.16
CA LEU A 488 14.72 15.31 -15.37
C LEU A 488 15.91 16.00 -16.06
N PRO A 489 17.13 15.45 -15.95
CA PRO A 489 18.26 15.93 -16.74
C PRO A 489 18.04 15.66 -18.23
N ASP A 490 18.23 16.70 -19.03
CA ASP A 490 18.27 16.64 -20.49
C ASP A 490 19.37 15.67 -20.97
N GLN A 491 19.00 14.74 -21.85
CA GLN A 491 19.94 13.84 -22.52
C GLN A 491 19.64 13.86 -24.01
N TRP A 492 20.44 14.63 -24.75
CA TRP A 492 20.30 14.85 -26.20
C TRP A 492 21.41 14.12 -26.95
N LEU A 493 21.03 13.26 -27.90
CA LEU A 493 21.97 12.56 -28.79
C LEU A 493 23.10 11.83 -28.04
N VAL A 494 22.78 11.20 -26.92
CA VAL A 494 23.74 10.49 -26.05
C VAL A 494 23.96 9.07 -26.59
N PRO A 495 25.20 8.53 -26.59
CA PRO A 495 25.44 7.12 -26.92
C PRO A 495 24.52 6.20 -26.11
N SER A 496 23.89 5.21 -26.74
CA SER A 496 22.93 4.32 -26.03
C SER A 496 23.55 3.59 -24.82
N GLY A 497 24.86 3.32 -24.83
CA GLY A 497 25.56 2.74 -23.68
C GLY A 497 25.75 3.68 -22.48
N GLU A 498 25.58 4.99 -22.68
CA GLU A 498 25.71 6.04 -21.66
C GLU A 498 24.35 6.61 -21.23
N LEU A 499 23.28 6.28 -21.97
CA LEU A 499 21.93 6.74 -21.69
C LEU A 499 21.44 6.26 -20.32
N VAL A 500 21.14 7.19 -19.42
CA VAL A 500 20.47 6.88 -18.16
C VAL A 500 18.97 7.07 -18.35
N ARG A 501 18.18 6.02 -18.12
CA ARG A 501 16.71 6.08 -18.20
C ARG A 501 16.11 6.27 -16.81
N PRO A 502 15.85 7.52 -16.36
CA PRO A 502 15.18 7.74 -15.11
C PRO A 502 13.74 7.23 -15.17
N THR A 503 13.26 6.71 -14.04
CA THR A 503 11.85 6.34 -13.86
C THR A 503 11.30 7.16 -12.72
N VAL A 504 10.13 7.75 -12.95
CA VAL A 504 9.41 8.58 -12.00
C VAL A 504 8.20 7.79 -11.52
N VAL A 505 8.02 7.72 -10.21
CA VAL A 505 6.92 7.01 -9.58
C VAL A 505 6.10 8.00 -8.77
N VAL A 506 4.79 8.01 -9.03
CA VAL A 506 3.82 8.80 -8.29
C VAL A 506 2.74 7.87 -7.77
N GLU A 507 2.69 7.69 -6.45
CA GLU A 507 1.57 7.06 -5.75
C GLU A 507 0.61 8.16 -5.31
N TRP A 508 -0.67 8.00 -5.61
CA TRP A 508 -1.65 9.06 -5.44
C TRP A 508 -3.03 8.52 -5.11
N GLU A 509 -3.83 9.38 -4.46
CA GLU A 509 -5.23 9.16 -4.17
C GLU A 509 -6.08 10.14 -4.98
N ALA A 510 -7.21 9.65 -5.49
CA ALA A 510 -8.19 10.47 -6.19
C ALA A 510 -9.55 10.30 -5.55
N CYS A 511 -10.21 11.41 -5.26
CA CYS A 511 -11.56 11.43 -4.74
C CYS A 511 -12.56 11.70 -5.87
N ARG A 512 -13.55 10.82 -5.99
CA ARG A 512 -14.60 10.88 -7.02
C ARG A 512 -15.82 11.68 -6.57
N ALA A 513 -16.19 11.54 -5.30
CA ALA A 513 -17.34 12.19 -4.70
C ALA A 513 -17.14 12.39 -3.19
N TYR A 514 -17.84 13.38 -2.64
CA TYR A 514 -17.88 13.70 -1.21
C TYR A 514 -16.49 14.02 -0.62
N CYS A 515 -15.66 14.75 -1.37
CA CYS A 515 -14.27 15.03 -1.01
C CYS A 515 -14.11 16.01 0.16
N ASP A 516 -15.21 16.67 0.54
CA ASP A 516 -15.39 17.44 1.77
C ASP A 516 -15.64 16.56 3.01
N ARG A 517 -15.83 15.25 2.84
CA ARG A 517 -16.03 14.29 3.93
C ARG A 517 -14.74 13.56 4.29
N PRO A 518 -14.65 12.99 5.50
CA PRO A 518 -13.51 12.15 5.86
C PRO A 518 -13.46 10.89 4.99
N ALA A 519 -12.25 10.44 4.64
CA ALA A 519 -12.07 9.15 4.00
C ALA A 519 -12.13 7.99 5.00
N PRO A 520 -12.45 6.76 4.56
CA PRO A 520 -12.43 5.58 5.42
C PRO A 520 -11.06 5.39 6.09
N GLY A 521 -11.04 5.19 7.41
CA GLY A 521 -9.81 4.94 8.18
C GLY A 521 -8.99 6.18 8.55
N GLN A 522 -9.44 7.39 8.18
CA GLN A 522 -8.81 8.65 8.58
C GLN A 522 -9.54 9.30 9.77
N ASP A 523 -9.00 10.39 10.31
CA ASP A 523 -9.65 11.16 11.38
C ASP A 523 -11.06 11.56 10.94
N PRO A 524 -12.13 11.10 11.62
CA PRO A 524 -13.50 11.37 11.22
C PRO A 524 -13.90 12.85 11.34
N ARG A 525 -13.02 13.71 11.87
CA ARG A 525 -13.24 15.16 12.01
C ARG A 525 -12.70 15.98 10.85
N LEU A 526 -11.83 15.40 10.02
CA LEU A 526 -11.16 16.12 8.93
C LEU A 526 -11.70 15.66 7.56
N PRO A 527 -12.06 16.60 6.67
CA PRO A 527 -12.26 16.30 5.25
C PRO A 527 -11.04 15.58 4.66
N TRP A 528 -11.25 14.70 3.68
CA TRP A 528 -10.14 14.04 2.97
C TRP A 528 -9.20 15.06 2.30
N THR A 529 -9.75 16.16 1.78
CA THR A 529 -8.95 17.28 1.21
C THR A 529 -8.08 18.01 2.23
N GLU A 530 -8.35 17.87 3.53
CA GLU A 530 -7.60 18.47 4.63
C GLU A 530 -6.85 17.45 5.49
N SER A 531 -6.98 16.15 5.19
CA SER A 531 -6.26 15.13 5.95
C SER A 531 -4.79 15.10 5.51
N PRO A 532 -3.84 14.88 6.44
CA PRO A 532 -2.43 14.83 6.09
C PRO A 532 -2.10 13.53 5.36
N GLY A 533 -1.74 13.62 4.08
CA GLY A 533 -1.19 12.53 3.27
C GLY A 533 -2.06 11.27 3.15
N CYS A 534 -1.51 10.32 2.41
CA CYS A 534 -1.92 8.92 2.41
C CYS A 534 -0.79 8.11 3.05
#